data_AF-A0A7Y2TFM5-F1
#
_entry.id   AF-A0A7Y2TFM5-F1
#
_cell.length_a   1.000
_cell.length_b   1.000
_cell.length_c   1.000
_cell.angle_alpha   90.00
_cell.angle_beta   90.00
_cell.angle_gamma   90.00
#
_symmetry.space_group_name_H-M   'P 1'
#
loop_
_entity.id
_entity.type
_entity.pdbx_description
1 polymer ?
#
loop_
_entity_poly.entity_id
_entity_poly.type
_entity_poly.pdbx_seq_one_letter_code
_entity_poly.pdbx_strand_id
1 'polypeptide(L)'
;MEPHKIVRNKELNIWEALIPVFALVIMLAYNVFVFGDDAISGSNQFILLMGAAVAAAVGHFNKVSFDTMMDNVGTNLKSVSSAIIILLLVGSLAAAWLVSGIIPAMIYFGIKLINPTIFLPTAVII
;
A
#
# COMPACT_ATOMS: atom_id res chain seq x y z
N MET A 1 14.23 3.18 22.76
CA MET A 1 13.40 3.98 21.84
C MET A 1 14.35 5.00 21.22
N GLU A 2 14.86 4.73 20.02
CA GLU A 2 15.74 5.69 19.33
C GLU A 2 14.93 6.96 19.06
N PRO A 3 15.48 8.16 19.35
CA PRO A 3 14.77 9.40 19.12
C PRO A 3 14.51 9.55 17.62
N HIS A 4 13.24 9.67 17.23
CA HIS A 4 12.85 10.02 15.87
C HIS A 4 13.55 11.32 15.49
N LYS A 5 14.55 11.21 14.62
CA LYS A 5 15.34 12.35 14.14
C LYS A 5 14.43 13.18 13.25
N ILE A 6 13.76 14.16 13.83
CA ILE A 6 12.88 15.07 13.08
C ILE A 6 13.79 15.96 12.23
N VAL A 7 14.01 15.56 10.97
CA VAL A 7 14.78 16.33 10.00
C VAL A 7 13.97 17.59 9.71
N ARG A 8 14.37 18.72 10.30
CA ARG A 8 13.71 20.01 10.12
C ARG A 8 14.05 20.54 8.73
N ASN A 9 13.34 20.04 7.73
CA ASN A 9 13.39 20.57 6.38
C ASN A 9 12.67 21.92 6.36
N LYS A 10 13.07 22.84 5.47
CA LYS A 10 12.31 24.07 5.21
C LYS A 10 10.87 23.65 4.89
N GLU A 11 9.93 23.97 5.77
CA GLU A 11 8.59 23.36 5.74
C GLU A 11 7.99 23.53 4.34
N LEU A 12 7.80 22.41 3.63
CA LEU A 12 7.07 22.42 2.37
C LEU A 12 5.67 22.90 2.69
N ASN A 13 5.17 23.85 1.91
CA ASN A 13 3.79 24.26 2.08
C ASN A 13 2.90 23.05 1.78
N ILE A 14 1.87 22.81 2.59
CA ILE A 14 0.95 21.68 2.40
C ILE A 14 0.39 21.66 0.96
N TRP A 15 0.16 22.85 0.40
CA TRP A 15 -0.29 23.02 -0.98
C TRP A 15 0.68 22.48 -2.03
N GLU A 16 1.99 22.63 -1.81
CA GLU A 16 3.03 22.13 -2.72
C GLU A 16 3.17 20.61 -2.59
N ALA A 17 3.02 20.08 -1.38
CA ALA A 17 3.04 18.64 -1.12
C ALA A 17 1.85 17.90 -1.76
N LEU A 18 0.72 18.57 -2.00
CA LEU A 18 -0.44 17.97 -2.67
C LEU A 18 -0.27 17.88 -4.19
N ILE A 19 0.65 18.64 -4.81
CA ILE A 19 0.82 18.66 -6.27
C ILE A 19 1.15 17.27 -6.84
N PRO A 20 2.16 16.54 -6.33
CA PRO A 20 2.48 15.22 -6.85
C PRO A 20 1.37 14.20 -6.58
N VAL A 21 0.63 14.36 -5.47
CA VAL A 21 -0.49 13.49 -5.09
C VAL A 21 -1.63 13.65 -6.09
N PHE A 22 -2.09 14.88 -6.34
CA PHE A 22 -3.15 15.13 -7.32
C PHE A 22 -2.72 14.74 -8.73
N ALA A 23 -1.49 15.05 -9.14
CA ALA A 23 -0.97 14.65 -10.44
C ALA A 23 -1.03 13.12 -10.62
N LEU A 24 -0.59 12.37 -9.61
CA LEU A 24 -0.61 10.91 -9.62
C LEU A 24 -2.04 10.34 -9.64
N VAL A 25 -2.95 10.88 -8.83
CA VAL A 25 -4.37 10.45 -8.82
C VAL A 25 -5.02 10.73 -10.18
N ILE A 26 -4.81 11.89 -10.77
CA ILE A 26 -5.37 12.25 -12.09
C ILE A 26 -4.81 11.33 -13.17
N MET A 27 -3.51 11.07 -13.17
CA MET A 27 -2.88 10.17 -14.15
C MET A 27 -3.41 8.73 -14.02
N LEU A 28 -3.57 8.23 -12.80
CA LEU A 28 -4.15 6.90 -12.56
C LEU A 28 -5.63 6.84 -12.97
N ALA A 29 -6.42 7.86 -12.62
CA ALA A 29 -7.83 7.93 -13.01
C ALA A 29 -8.00 7.99 -14.54
N TYR A 30 -7.18 8.80 -15.22
CA TYR A 30 -7.15 8.85 -16.68
C TYR A 30 -6.77 7.50 -17.28
N ASN A 31 -5.80 6.81 -16.67
CA ASN A 31 -5.37 5.52 -17.16
C ASN A 31 -6.46 4.45 -17.08
N VAL A 32 -7.17 4.37 -15.94
CA VAL A 32 -8.31 3.47 -15.78
C VAL A 32 -9.45 3.84 -16.73
N PHE A 33 -9.69 5.14 -16.96
CA PHE A 33 -10.73 5.59 -17.88
C PHE A 33 -10.45 5.20 -19.34
N VAL A 34 -9.19 5.27 -19.78
CA VAL A 34 -8.81 4.97 -21.17
C VAL A 34 -8.56 3.48 -21.41
N PHE A 35 -7.92 2.78 -20.48
CA PHE A 35 -7.45 1.40 -20.67
C PHE A 35 -8.30 0.35 -19.95
N GLY A 36 -9.27 0.74 -19.11
CA GLY A 36 -10.13 -0.20 -18.40
C GLY A 36 -9.34 -1.24 -17.61
N ASP A 37 -9.65 -2.53 -17.81
CA ASP A 37 -8.96 -3.65 -17.16
C ASP A 37 -7.50 -3.83 -17.64
N ASP A 38 -7.18 -3.38 -18.86
CA ASP A 38 -5.81 -3.43 -19.40
C ASP A 38 -4.88 -2.36 -18.79
N ALA A 39 -5.41 -1.41 -18.00
CA ALA A 39 -4.62 -0.45 -17.24
C ALA A 39 -3.56 -1.13 -16.33
N ILE A 40 -3.88 -2.33 -15.86
CA ILE A 40 -3.04 -3.13 -14.95
C ILE A 40 -1.85 -3.78 -15.69
N SER A 41 -1.90 -3.90 -17.03
CA SER A 41 -0.91 -4.65 -17.83
C SER A 41 0.47 -3.98 -18.00
N GLY A 42 0.64 -2.73 -17.55
CA GLY A 42 1.95 -2.06 -17.58
C GLY A 42 1.92 -0.54 -17.42
N SER A 43 0.76 0.10 -17.59
CA SER A 43 0.67 1.55 -17.55
C SER A 43 0.86 2.13 -16.14
N ASN A 44 0.41 1.42 -15.11
CA ASN A 44 0.54 1.87 -13.72
C ASN A 44 1.99 2.08 -13.29
N GLN A 45 2.92 1.19 -13.68
CA GLN A 45 4.34 1.31 -13.34
C GLN A 45 4.95 2.58 -13.96
N PHE A 46 4.58 2.89 -15.21
CA PHE A 46 5.01 4.12 -15.87
C PHE A 46 4.43 5.37 -15.20
N ILE A 47 3.15 5.35 -14.81
CA ILE A 47 2.50 6.47 -14.11
C ILE A 47 3.13 6.74 -12.75
N LEU A 48 3.51 5.69 -12.01
CA LEU A 48 4.23 5.84 -10.75
C LEU A 48 5.60 6.53 -10.94
N LEU A 49 6.34 6.17 -12.00
CA LEU A 49 7.59 6.85 -12.36
C LEU A 49 7.36 8.32 -12.72
N MET A 50 6.29 8.62 -13.46
CA MET A 50 5.91 10.00 -13.79
C MET A 50 5.53 10.80 -12.54
N GLY A 51 4.77 10.19 -11.61
CA GLY A 51 4.46 10.81 -10.32
C GLY A 51 5.70 11.08 -9.47
N ALA A 52 6.68 10.17 -9.48
CA ALA A 52 7.97 10.39 -8.84
C ALA A 52 8.76 11.53 -9.52
N ALA A 53 8.71 11.65 -10.85
CA ALA A 53 9.32 12.76 -11.57
C ALA A 53 8.68 14.10 -11.20
N VAL A 54 7.35 14.16 -11.08
CA VAL A 54 6.63 15.35 -10.60
C VAL A 54 7.03 15.69 -9.15
N ALA A 55 7.10 14.69 -8.27
CA ALA A 55 7.56 14.87 -6.89
C ALA A 55 8.99 15.42 -6.82
N ALA A 56 9.90 14.89 -7.64
CA ALA A 56 11.28 15.38 -7.73
C ALA A 56 11.36 16.82 -8.25
N ALA A 57 10.54 17.18 -9.25
CA ALA A 57 10.47 18.54 -9.77
C ALA A 57 9.95 19.53 -8.71
N VAL A 58 8.88 19.18 -8.00
CA VAL A 58 8.34 19.99 -6.89
C VAL A 58 9.37 20.15 -5.77
N GLY A 59 10.08 19.07 -5.41
CA GLY A 59 11.17 19.12 -4.43
C GLY A 59 12.31 20.05 -4.87
N HIS A 60 12.67 20.01 -6.16
CA HIS A 60 13.70 20.89 -6.72
C HIS A 60 13.30 22.37 -6.66
N PHE A 61 12.06 22.72 -7.07
CA PHE A 61 11.56 24.09 -6.98
C PHE A 61 11.50 24.61 -5.54
N ASN A 62 11.27 23.72 -4.58
CA ASN A 62 11.29 24.02 -3.14
C ASN A 62 12.68 24.04 -2.51
N LYS A 63 13.74 23.92 -3.33
CA LYS A 63 15.15 23.92 -2.89
C LYS A 63 15.48 22.79 -1.91
N VAL A 64 14.76 21.66 -2.01
CA VAL A 64 15.11 20.44 -1.30
C VAL A 64 16.23 19.73 -2.08
N SER A 65 17.28 19.30 -1.39
CA SER A 65 18.37 18.58 -2.04
C SER A 65 17.92 17.18 -2.48
N PHE A 66 18.45 16.72 -3.61
CA PHE A 66 18.14 15.39 -4.13
C PHE A 66 18.58 14.29 -3.16
N ASP A 67 19.72 14.46 -2.49
CA ASP A 67 20.22 13.53 -1.48
C ASP A 67 19.22 13.38 -0.32
N THR A 68 18.67 14.50 0.19
CA THR A 68 17.64 14.45 1.23
C THR A 68 16.35 13.79 0.74
N MET A 69 15.94 14.00 -0.52
CA MET A 69 14.79 13.28 -1.07
C MET A 69 15.03 11.76 -1.12
N MET A 70 16.21 11.33 -1.57
CA MET A 70 16.56 9.91 -1.66
C MET A 70 16.70 9.26 -0.27
N ASP A 71 17.31 9.95 0.69
CA ASP A 71 17.43 9.49 2.08
C ASP A 71 16.05 9.25 2.72
N ASN A 72 15.10 10.14 2.47
CA ASN A 72 13.72 9.99 2.95
C ASN A 72 13.01 8.80 2.28
N VAL A 73 13.19 8.61 0.97
CA VAL A 73 12.67 7.43 0.26
C VAL A 73 13.25 6.14 0.85
N GLY A 74 14.57 6.08 1.06
CA GLY A 74 15.24 4.92 1.64
C GLY A 74 14.77 4.62 3.07
N THR A 75 14.58 5.66 3.89
CA THR A 75 14.05 5.52 5.25
C THR A 75 12.62 4.99 5.25
N ASN A 76 11.76 5.52 4.39
CA ASN A 76 10.39 5.05 4.23
C ASN A 76 10.35 3.59 3.77
N LEU A 77 11.17 3.24 2.77
CA LEU A 77 11.28 1.87 2.28
C LEU A 77 11.71 0.92 3.41
N LYS A 78 12.76 1.29 4.16
CA LYS A 78 13.23 0.51 5.32
C LYS A 78 12.13 0.30 6.36
N SER A 79 11.32 1.34 6.63
CA SER A 79 10.21 1.25 7.59
C SER A 79 9.11 0.28 7.14
N VAL A 80 8.80 0.22 5.84
CA VAL A 80 7.74 -0.67 5.32
C VAL A 80 8.23 -2.08 4.99
N SER A 81 9.53 -2.28 4.76
CA SER A 81 10.12 -3.59 4.42
C SER A 81 9.78 -4.69 5.43
N SER A 82 9.78 -4.38 6.73
CA SER A 82 9.41 -5.37 7.76
C SER A 82 7.95 -5.82 7.60
N ALA A 83 7.04 -4.90 7.33
CA ALA A 83 5.63 -5.21 7.09
C ALA A 83 5.45 -6.04 5.81
N ILE A 84 6.17 -5.72 4.74
CA ILE A 84 6.14 -6.48 3.48
C ILE A 84 6.53 -7.95 3.72
N ILE A 85 7.60 -8.19 4.48
CA ILE A 85 8.05 -9.56 4.80
C ILE A 85 6.98 -10.30 5.60
N ILE A 86 6.37 -9.66 6.61
CA ILE A 86 5.30 -10.27 7.40
C ILE A 86 4.10 -10.62 6.51
N LEU A 87 3.64 -9.68 5.68
CA LEU A 87 2.51 -9.89 4.77
C LEU A 87 2.79 -11.01 3.77
N LEU A 88 4.04 -11.11 3.28
CA LEU A 88 4.45 -12.18 2.37
C LEU A 88 4.43 -13.55 3.05
N LEU A 89 4.94 -13.64 4.29
CA LEU A 89 4.93 -14.88 5.08
C LEU A 89 3.49 -15.31 5.42
N VAL A 90 2.66 -14.37 5.88
CA VAL A 90 1.25 -14.64 6.19
C VAL A 90 0.48 -15.05 4.94
N GLY A 91 0.70 -14.38 3.81
CA GLY A 91 0.10 -14.73 2.52
C GLY A 91 0.49 -16.12 2.05
N SER A 92 1.78 -16.47 2.16
CA SER A 92 2.28 -17.82 1.83
C SER A 92 1.66 -18.90 2.73
N LEU A 93 1.56 -18.64 4.03
CA LEU A 93 0.93 -19.55 4.98
C LEU A 93 -0.56 -19.75 4.67
N ALA A 94 -1.29 -18.66 4.39
CA ALA A 94 -2.70 -18.72 4.01
C ALA A 94 -2.90 -19.52 2.71
N ALA A 95 -2.04 -19.32 1.71
CA ALA A 95 -2.06 -20.12 0.47
C ALA A 95 -1.78 -21.60 0.73
N ALA A 96 -0.81 -21.93 1.58
CA ALA A 96 -0.50 -23.31 1.95
C ALA A 96 -1.68 -23.98 2.68
N TRP A 97 -2.37 -23.26 3.58
CA TRP A 97 -3.56 -23.77 4.26
C TRP A 97 -4.76 -23.95 3.34
N LEU A 98 -4.91 -23.10 2.33
CA LEU A 98 -5.93 -23.24 1.30
C LEU A 98 -5.70 -24.52 0.49
N VAL A 99 -4.46 -24.71 -0.02
CA VAL A 99 -4.12 -25.87 -0.88
C VAL A 99 -4.10 -27.19 -0.11
N SER A 100 -3.64 -27.18 1.15
CA SER A 100 -3.66 -28.38 2.01
C SER A 100 -5.04 -28.75 2.53
N GLY A 101 -6.06 -27.92 2.29
CA GLY A 101 -7.42 -28.18 2.73
C GLY A 101 -7.67 -27.89 4.22
N ILE A 102 -6.71 -27.29 4.93
CA ILE A 102 -6.85 -26.92 6.35
C ILE A 102 -7.98 -25.90 6.52
N ILE A 103 -7.98 -24.80 5.75
CA ILE A 103 -9.06 -23.80 5.81
C ILE A 103 -10.41 -24.42 5.42
N PRO A 104 -10.54 -25.14 4.27
CA PRO A 104 -11.78 -25.85 3.94
C PRO A 104 -12.28 -26.81 5.02
N ALA A 105 -11.39 -27.60 5.63
CA ALA A 105 -11.73 -28.53 6.70
C ALA A 105 -12.21 -27.79 7.96
N MET A 106 -11.52 -26.72 8.37
CA MET A 106 -11.94 -25.89 9.50
C MET A 106 -13.33 -25.29 9.29
N ILE A 107 -13.64 -24.82 8.09
CA ILE A 107 -14.98 -24.30 7.76
C ILE A 107 -16.02 -25.43 7.83
N TYR A 108 -15.75 -26.55 7.18
CA TYR A 108 -16.68 -27.69 7.13
C TYR A 108 -16.99 -28.24 8.52
N PHE A 109 -15.96 -28.48 9.33
CA PHE A 109 -16.14 -28.97 10.69
C PHE A 109 -16.70 -27.89 11.63
N GLY A 110 -16.34 -26.62 11.43
CA GLY A 110 -16.86 -25.49 12.20
C GLY A 110 -18.38 -25.33 12.05
N ILE A 111 -18.88 -25.38 10.81
CA ILE A 111 -20.33 -25.34 10.54
C ILE A 111 -21.03 -26.56 11.11
N LYS A 112 -20.39 -27.73 11.09
CA LYS A 112 -20.97 -28.96 11.64
C LYS A 112 -21.02 -28.97 13.18
N LEU A 113 -20.09 -28.28 13.83
CA LEU A 113 -20.01 -28.15 15.30
C LEU A 113 -21.00 -27.09 15.81
N ILE A 114 -21.20 -26.00 15.07
CA ILE A 114 -22.09 -24.91 15.44
C ILE A 114 -23.53 -25.28 15.07
N ASN A 115 -24.48 -25.01 15.98
CA ASN A 115 -25.90 -25.12 15.63
C ASN A 115 -26.23 -24.01 14.60
N PRO A 116 -26.69 -24.35 13.38
CA PRO A 116 -26.95 -23.38 12.30
C PRO A 116 -27.94 -22.26 12.70
N THR A 117 -28.78 -22.50 13.73
CA THR A 117 -29.72 -21.51 14.27
C THR A 117 -29.05 -20.38 15.04
N ILE A 118 -27.86 -20.61 15.61
CA ILE A 118 -27.12 -19.65 16.46
C ILE A 118 -25.95 -19.01 15.70
N PHE A 119 -25.57 -19.58 14.55
CA PHE A 119 -24.46 -19.10 13.71
C PHE A 119 -24.66 -17.64 13.26
N LEU A 120 -25.80 -17.36 12.61
CA LEU A 120 -26.13 -16.03 12.08
C LEU A 120 -26.20 -14.94 13.16
N PRO A 121 -26.94 -15.14 14.29
CA PRO A 121 -26.96 -14.16 15.38
C PRO A 121 -25.58 -13.88 15.98
N THR A 122 -24.74 -14.91 16.13
CA THR A 122 -23.41 -14.78 16.73
C THR A 122 -22.44 -14.04 15.80
N ALA A 123 -22.50 -14.29 14.49
CA ALA A 123 -21.66 -13.62 13.49
C ALA A 123 -21.95 -12.11 13.34
N VAL A 124 -23.13 -11.65 13.74
CA VAL A 124 -23.51 -10.22 13.71
C VAL A 124 -23.09 -9.50 15.00
N ILE A 125 -22.93 -10.21 16.12
CA ILE A 125 -22.58 -9.64 17.43
C ILE A 125 -21.07 -9.48 17.62
N ILE A 126 -20.27 -10.35 16.99
CA ILE A 126 -18.79 -10.29 16.96
C ILE A 126 -18.34 -9.29 15.90
#